data_AF-A0A7S0HEN7-F1
#
_entry.id   AF-A0A7S0HEN7-F1
#
_cell.length_a   1.000
_cell.length_b   1.000
_cell.length_c   1.000
_cell.angle_alpha   90.00
_cell.angle_beta   90.00
_cell.angle_gamma   90.00
#
_symmetry.space_group_name_H-M   'P 1'
#
loop_
_entity.id
_entity.type
_entity.pdbx_description
1 polymer ?
#
loop_
_entity_poly.entity_id
_entity_poly.type
_entity_poly.pdbx_seq_one_letter_code
_entity_poly.pdbx_strand_id
1 'polypeptide(L)'
;MVKILAARLIGLQVAAVCNFCSLPIASTRHRLRLRGGFSAEHLRMANSGSEAKKRIGTHDGTFHCDEVMACWMLHQTKEFAGAQIVRTRDVKTLSEMDIVVDVGAVFDPSSHRYDHHQKTFTDTFDEKHVTTKLSSAGLIYKYFGREILQNIVKNVEIDYDKLYYLIYDNFIEEIDAVDNGVECYPADAVPKYKVSTMLGQRVGRLNPSWNDQGKKPDEQFQKAMQIVGDEMESIVEYYAKAFLPARSIVYAAISSRLDYHPSGKIMVLKTACPWKDHLFEIEQELQANLIYAVYEDQGGSWRVQAVPERPNSFLSRKPLPEAWRGVRDQALSDLTGVEGCIFVHATGFIGGANTQEGAMKLAEMALEI
;
A
#
# COMPACT_ATOMS: atom_id res chain seq x y z
N MET A 1 12.96 36.06 70.00
CA MET A 1 12.54 37.47 69.86
C MET A 1 12.09 37.69 68.42
N VAL A 2 10.96 38.37 68.27
CA VAL A 2 10.07 38.49 67.09
C VAL A 2 10.60 39.46 66.03
N LYS A 3 10.30 39.18 64.73
CA LYS A 3 9.88 40.07 63.60
C LYS A 3 10.17 39.31 62.29
N ILE A 4 9.24 38.69 61.56
CA ILE A 4 8.06 39.11 60.76
C ILE A 4 8.34 40.22 59.71
N LEU A 5 8.12 39.80 58.44
CA LEU A 5 7.67 40.48 57.19
C LEU A 5 8.69 40.32 56.04
N ALA A 6 8.35 40.11 54.77
CA ALA A 6 7.12 39.75 54.05
C ALA A 6 7.44 39.58 52.54
N ALA A 7 6.67 38.73 51.86
CA ALA A 7 6.27 38.79 50.44
C ALA A 7 7.36 38.52 49.35
N ARG A 8 7.11 37.93 48.16
CA ARG A 8 5.90 37.63 47.38
C ARG A 8 6.09 36.29 46.63
N LEU A 9 5.02 35.50 46.57
CA LEU A 9 4.83 34.42 45.58
C LEU A 9 4.51 35.03 44.22
N ILE A 10 5.22 34.60 43.17
CA ILE A 10 4.72 34.57 41.80
C ILE A 10 5.02 33.16 41.28
N GLY A 11 3.96 32.35 41.15
CA GLY A 11 4.02 31.08 40.47
C GLY A 11 3.97 31.28 38.95
N LEU A 12 4.85 30.60 38.23
CA LEU A 12 4.63 30.25 36.83
C LEU A 12 4.66 28.72 36.74
N GLN A 13 3.46 28.12 36.68
CA GLN A 13 3.27 26.79 36.14
C GLN A 13 3.47 26.85 34.62
N VAL A 14 4.51 26.20 34.11
CA VAL A 14 4.59 25.85 32.69
C VAL A 14 3.96 24.46 32.57
N ALA A 15 2.66 24.42 32.27
CA ALA A 15 1.99 23.20 31.86
C ALA A 15 2.22 23.01 30.35
N ALA A 16 3.00 21.98 30.02
CA ALA A 16 3.06 21.44 28.67
C ALA A 16 1.70 20.78 28.35
N VAL A 17 1.03 21.28 27.31
CA VAL A 17 -0.14 20.62 26.73
C VAL A 17 0.06 20.59 25.21
N CYS A 18 0.40 19.41 24.70
CA CYS A 18 0.19 19.03 23.30
C CYS A 18 -1.31 19.05 23.02
N ASN A 19 -1.80 20.06 22.31
CA ASN A 19 -3.17 20.06 21.79
C ASN A 19 -3.21 19.41 20.41
N PHE A 20 -3.76 18.20 20.39
CA PHE A 20 -4.39 17.60 19.22
C PHE A 20 -5.51 18.51 18.70
N CYS A 21 -5.55 18.67 17.38
CA CYS A 21 -6.65 19.30 16.64
C CYS A 21 -8.02 18.84 17.14
N SER A 22 -8.78 19.75 17.73
CA SER A 22 -10.22 19.60 18.00
C SER A 22 -10.93 20.69 17.19
N LEU A 23 -11.54 20.32 16.06
CA LEU A 23 -12.45 21.20 15.32
C LEU A 23 -13.91 20.83 15.63
N PRO A 24 -14.85 21.80 15.56
CA PRO A 24 -16.23 21.62 16.01
C PRO A 24 -17.04 20.82 14.98
N ILE A 25 -17.79 19.82 15.47
CA ILE A 25 -18.79 19.10 14.67
C ILE A 25 -20.01 20.01 14.52
N ALA A 26 -20.17 20.60 13.34
CA ALA A 26 -21.42 21.20 12.93
C ALA A 26 -22.45 20.09 12.62
N SER A 27 -23.54 20.08 13.38
CA SER A 27 -24.67 19.19 13.22
C SER A 27 -25.46 19.55 11.95
N THR A 28 -25.21 18.84 10.85
CA THR A 28 -26.13 18.73 9.71
C THR A 28 -26.76 17.34 9.74
N ARG A 29 -28.07 17.29 10.04
CA ARG A 29 -28.89 16.08 9.95
C ARG A 29 -28.99 15.66 8.49
N HIS A 30 -28.07 14.81 8.04
CA HIS A 30 -28.30 13.96 6.88
C HIS A 30 -28.82 12.61 7.36
N ARG A 31 -30.05 12.28 6.93
CA ARG A 31 -30.64 10.96 7.10
C ARG A 31 -29.67 9.94 6.50
N LEU A 32 -29.07 9.10 7.34
CA LEU A 32 -28.49 7.83 6.91
C LEU A 32 -29.61 7.05 6.22
N ARG A 33 -29.58 6.98 4.89
CA ARG A 33 -30.16 5.84 4.18
C ARG A 33 -29.22 4.68 4.44
N LEU A 34 -29.59 3.83 5.39
CA LEU A 34 -29.16 2.45 5.43
C LEU A 34 -29.48 1.84 4.06
N ARG A 35 -28.48 1.68 3.19
CA ARG A 35 -28.49 0.61 2.19
C ARG A 35 -28.18 -0.64 3.04
N GLY A 36 -29.18 -1.40 3.47
CA GLY A 36 -29.81 -2.40 2.63
C GLY A 36 -28.72 -3.40 2.28
N GLY A 37 -28.35 -4.31 3.17
CA GLY A 37 -29.11 -5.54 3.36
C GLY A 37 -28.84 -6.42 2.14
N PHE A 38 -28.01 -7.45 2.29
CA PHE A 38 -27.81 -8.50 1.30
C PHE A 38 -29.17 -8.87 0.67
N SER A 39 -29.43 -8.44 -0.56
CA SER A 39 -30.68 -8.79 -1.24
C SER A 39 -30.60 -10.27 -1.60
N ALA A 40 -31.49 -11.04 -0.99
CA ALA A 40 -31.74 -12.45 -1.27
C ALA A 40 -32.34 -12.66 -2.68
N GLU A 41 -31.66 -12.18 -3.72
CA GLU A 41 -32.10 -12.24 -5.13
C GLU A 41 -31.09 -12.94 -6.05
N HIS A 42 -30.14 -13.70 -5.51
CA HIS A 42 -29.34 -14.67 -6.27
C HIS A 42 -29.70 -16.14 -5.98
N LEU A 43 -30.75 -16.38 -5.19
CA LEU A 43 -31.21 -17.73 -4.86
C LEU A 43 -32.53 -18.03 -5.57
N ARG A 44 -32.51 -18.16 -6.90
CA ARG A 44 -33.44 -18.97 -7.70
C ARG A 44 -33.15 -18.78 -9.19
N MET A 45 -32.45 -19.76 -9.75
CA MET A 45 -32.71 -20.45 -11.03
C MET A 45 -31.38 -20.86 -11.68
N ALA A 46 -30.85 -21.98 -11.20
CA ALA A 46 -30.05 -22.91 -11.99
C ALA A 46 -30.21 -24.29 -11.35
N ASN A 47 -31.29 -24.97 -11.69
CA ASN A 47 -31.34 -26.42 -11.54
C ASN A 47 -30.67 -27.00 -12.79
N SER A 48 -29.33 -27.05 -12.77
CA SER A 48 -28.48 -27.84 -13.64
C SER A 48 -27.65 -28.72 -12.70
N GLY A 49 -27.52 -30.01 -13.02
CA GLY A 49 -27.04 -31.07 -12.11
C GLY A 49 -25.90 -30.66 -11.18
N SER A 50 -25.96 -31.12 -9.92
CA SER A 50 -24.97 -30.80 -8.90
C SER A 50 -23.59 -31.33 -9.30
N GLU A 51 -22.81 -30.53 -10.01
CA GLU A 51 -21.37 -30.74 -10.08
C GLU A 51 -20.84 -30.71 -8.64
N ALA A 52 -20.03 -31.71 -8.30
CA ALA A 52 -19.42 -31.77 -6.99
C ALA A 52 -18.58 -30.51 -6.78
N LYS A 53 -18.74 -29.86 -5.62
CA LYS A 53 -17.97 -28.68 -5.24
C LYS A 53 -16.48 -29.03 -5.29
N LYS A 54 -15.70 -28.31 -6.10
CA LYS A 54 -14.23 -28.43 -6.17
C LYS A 54 -13.61 -28.36 -4.77
N ARG A 55 -12.47 -29.01 -4.55
CA ARG A 55 -11.80 -29.03 -3.24
C ARG A 55 -10.35 -28.55 -3.30
N ILE A 56 -9.99 -27.67 -2.38
CA ILE A 56 -8.63 -27.16 -2.18
C ILE A 56 -8.05 -27.83 -0.94
N GLY A 57 -6.94 -28.55 -1.08
CA GLY A 57 -6.18 -29.12 0.02
C GLY A 57 -5.08 -28.17 0.50
N THR A 58 -4.94 -28.01 1.82
CA THR A 58 -3.78 -27.36 2.45
C THR A 58 -3.52 -27.96 3.82
N HIS A 59 -2.47 -27.56 4.53
CA HIS A 59 -2.11 -28.16 5.81
C HIS A 59 -3.02 -27.69 6.99
N ASP A 60 -3.08 -28.50 8.04
CA ASP A 60 -3.87 -28.28 9.26
C ASP A 60 -3.05 -27.71 10.44
N GLY A 61 -1.83 -27.24 10.18
CA GLY A 61 -0.96 -26.66 11.21
C GLY A 61 -1.33 -25.23 11.61
N THR A 62 -0.41 -24.59 12.35
CA THR A 62 -0.34 -23.13 12.42
C THR A 62 -0.35 -22.59 11.00
N PHE A 63 -1.31 -21.72 10.69
CA PHE A 63 -1.43 -21.18 9.36
C PHE A 63 -0.57 -19.94 9.15
N HIS A 64 -0.05 -19.77 7.94
CA HIS A 64 0.80 -18.66 7.54
C HIS A 64 0.06 -17.76 6.56
N CYS A 65 0.72 -16.69 6.11
CA CYS A 65 0.15 -15.81 5.10
C CYS A 65 0.07 -16.50 3.74
N ASP A 66 1.01 -17.42 3.49
CA ASP A 66 1.20 -18.10 2.21
C ASP A 66 -0.07 -18.84 1.78
N GLU A 67 -0.43 -19.90 2.49
CA GLU A 67 -1.53 -20.77 2.11
C GLU A 67 -2.90 -20.10 2.29
N VAL A 68 -3.01 -19.15 3.23
CA VAL A 68 -4.21 -18.33 3.39
C VAL A 68 -4.43 -17.45 2.15
N MET A 69 -3.39 -16.79 1.65
CA MET A 69 -3.45 -16.00 0.43
C MET A 69 -3.71 -16.88 -0.80
N ALA A 70 -3.00 -18.01 -0.93
CA ALA A 70 -3.20 -18.96 -2.02
C ALA A 70 -4.66 -19.46 -2.09
N CYS A 71 -5.24 -19.85 -0.96
CA CYS A 71 -6.63 -20.29 -0.89
C CYS A 71 -7.62 -19.17 -1.27
N TRP A 72 -7.38 -17.95 -0.79
CA TRP A 72 -8.25 -16.80 -1.11
C TRP A 72 -8.18 -16.45 -2.60
N MET A 73 -6.97 -16.43 -3.18
CA MET A 73 -6.75 -16.18 -4.60
C MET A 73 -7.46 -17.21 -5.48
N LEU A 74 -7.42 -18.49 -5.11
CA LEU A 74 -8.14 -19.53 -5.84
C LEU A 74 -9.67 -19.28 -5.85
N HIS A 75 -10.24 -18.75 -4.77
CA HIS A 75 -11.65 -18.33 -4.75
C HIS A 75 -11.97 -17.14 -5.66
N GLN A 76 -10.97 -16.46 -6.22
CA GLN A 76 -11.18 -15.44 -7.26
C GLN A 76 -11.11 -16.00 -8.68
N THR A 77 -10.83 -17.30 -8.86
CA THR A 77 -10.84 -17.96 -10.16
C THR A 77 -12.23 -18.53 -10.48
N LYS A 78 -12.55 -18.72 -11.76
CA LYS A 78 -13.81 -19.34 -12.18
C LYS A 78 -13.94 -20.78 -11.72
N GLU A 79 -12.85 -21.56 -11.80
CA GLU A 79 -12.87 -22.98 -11.45
C GLU A 79 -13.03 -23.20 -9.94
N PHE A 80 -12.37 -22.39 -9.11
CA PHE A 80 -12.31 -22.61 -7.66
C PHE A 80 -13.09 -21.56 -6.84
N ALA A 81 -13.88 -20.69 -7.47
CA ALA A 81 -14.68 -19.63 -6.81
C ALA A 81 -15.52 -20.13 -5.63
N GLY A 82 -16.12 -21.30 -5.82
CA GLY A 82 -16.91 -21.97 -4.82
C GLY A 82 -16.24 -23.22 -4.31
N ALA A 83 -14.91 -23.35 -4.28
CA ALA A 83 -14.28 -24.58 -3.80
C ALA A 83 -14.41 -24.72 -2.27
N GLN A 84 -14.41 -25.96 -1.76
CA GLN A 84 -14.29 -26.24 -0.33
C GLN A 84 -12.81 -26.35 0.04
N ILE A 85 -12.39 -25.61 1.08
CA ILE A 85 -11.06 -25.76 1.65
C ILE A 85 -11.07 -26.92 2.66
N VAL A 86 -10.12 -27.83 2.51
CA VAL A 86 -9.89 -28.99 3.38
C VAL A 86 -8.48 -28.89 3.93
N ARG A 87 -8.37 -28.70 5.24
CA ARG A 87 -7.09 -28.58 5.94
C ARG A 87 -6.70 -29.94 6.53
N THR A 88 -5.61 -30.52 6.04
CA THR A 88 -5.13 -31.86 6.43
C THR A 88 -3.69 -32.10 5.96
N ARG A 89 -2.98 -33.02 6.60
CA ARG A 89 -1.71 -33.60 6.10
C ARG A 89 -1.85 -35.05 5.67
N ASP A 90 -3.05 -35.61 5.71
CA ASP A 90 -3.30 -36.99 5.29
C ASP A 90 -3.16 -37.12 3.76
N VAL A 91 -2.14 -37.86 3.33
CA VAL A 91 -1.77 -38.02 1.92
C VAL A 91 -2.92 -38.60 1.09
N LYS A 92 -3.71 -39.52 1.65
CA LYS A 92 -4.85 -40.12 0.94
C LYS A 92 -5.92 -39.06 0.67
N THR A 93 -6.27 -38.28 1.67
CA THR A 93 -7.22 -37.17 1.55
C THR A 93 -6.71 -36.12 0.55
N LEU A 94 -5.43 -35.75 0.63
CA LEU A 94 -4.82 -34.79 -0.31
C LEU A 94 -4.81 -35.29 -1.76
N SER A 95 -4.64 -36.60 -1.98
CA SER A 95 -4.64 -37.20 -3.32
C SER A 95 -5.98 -37.06 -4.05
N GLU A 96 -7.07 -36.90 -3.30
CA GLU A 96 -8.42 -36.70 -3.82
C GLU A 96 -8.79 -35.22 -4.05
N MET A 97 -7.90 -34.27 -3.73
CA MET A 97 -8.15 -32.84 -3.93
C MET A 97 -7.94 -32.43 -5.38
N ASP A 98 -8.80 -31.54 -5.87
CA ASP A 98 -8.68 -30.96 -7.21
C ASP A 98 -7.41 -30.10 -7.33
N ILE A 99 -7.05 -29.40 -6.25
CA ILE A 99 -5.84 -28.59 -6.14
C ILE A 99 -5.28 -28.68 -4.73
N VAL A 100 -3.95 -28.72 -4.60
CA VAL A 100 -3.26 -28.75 -3.30
C VAL A 100 -2.22 -27.64 -3.26
N VAL A 101 -2.21 -26.88 -2.16
CA VAL A 101 -1.27 -25.78 -1.91
C VAL A 101 -0.58 -25.98 -0.56
N ASP A 102 0.70 -25.63 -0.48
CA ASP A 102 1.47 -25.57 0.77
C ASP A 102 1.60 -26.89 1.55
N VAL A 103 1.33 -28.02 0.88
CA VAL A 103 1.42 -29.34 1.49
C VAL A 103 1.58 -30.43 0.42
N GLY A 104 2.22 -31.55 0.80
CA GLY A 104 2.32 -32.75 -0.02
C GLY A 104 3.70 -32.97 -0.64
N ALA A 105 4.61 -32.02 -0.52
CA ALA A 105 5.98 -32.02 -1.04
C ALA A 105 6.05 -32.25 -2.56
N VAL A 106 5.09 -31.69 -3.30
CA VAL A 106 5.03 -31.79 -4.77
C VAL A 106 4.69 -30.44 -5.40
N PHE A 107 5.53 -30.03 -6.35
CA PHE A 107 5.20 -29.02 -7.33
C PHE A 107 4.98 -29.67 -8.70
N ASP A 108 3.75 -29.60 -9.19
CA ASP A 108 3.35 -30.04 -10.52
C ASP A 108 2.10 -29.26 -10.95
N PRO A 109 2.27 -28.21 -11.78
CA PRO A 109 1.14 -27.43 -12.31
C PRO A 109 0.15 -28.25 -13.14
N SER A 110 0.58 -29.35 -13.76
CA SER A 110 -0.28 -30.18 -14.62
C SER A 110 -1.30 -30.98 -13.83
N SER A 111 -1.01 -31.26 -12.55
CA SER A 111 -1.90 -31.92 -11.60
C SER A 111 -2.35 -31.01 -10.46
N HIS A 112 -2.17 -29.70 -10.61
CA HIS A 112 -2.51 -28.68 -9.60
C HIS A 112 -1.93 -28.99 -8.21
N ARG A 113 -0.63 -29.26 -8.15
CA ARG A 113 0.14 -29.39 -6.91
C ARG A 113 1.10 -28.21 -6.82
N TYR A 114 0.89 -27.35 -5.83
CA TYR A 114 1.60 -26.08 -5.66
C TYR A 114 2.20 -26.00 -4.26
N ASP A 115 3.11 -26.92 -3.95
CA ASP A 115 3.91 -26.89 -2.73
C ASP A 115 5.36 -26.58 -3.09
N HIS A 116 6.01 -25.69 -2.35
CA HIS A 116 7.40 -25.24 -2.57
C HIS A 116 8.41 -25.88 -1.60
N HIS A 117 7.98 -26.66 -0.60
CA HIS A 117 8.83 -27.17 0.48
C HIS A 117 9.92 -28.18 0.08
N GLN A 118 9.98 -28.59 -1.20
CA GLN A 118 10.99 -29.55 -1.63
C GLN A 118 12.37 -28.92 -1.62
N LYS A 119 13.38 -29.66 -1.13
CA LYS A 119 14.78 -29.21 -1.17
C LYS A 119 15.25 -28.82 -2.58
N THR A 120 14.69 -29.46 -3.59
CA THR A 120 14.99 -29.26 -5.01
C THR A 120 14.24 -28.09 -5.63
N PHE A 121 13.25 -27.51 -4.95
CA PHE A 121 12.46 -26.41 -5.47
C PHE A 121 13.30 -25.12 -5.49
N THR A 122 13.40 -24.51 -6.67
CA THR A 122 14.20 -23.31 -6.92
C THR A 122 13.50 -22.32 -7.85
N ASP A 123 12.23 -22.56 -8.18
CA ASP A 123 11.50 -21.73 -9.13
C ASP A 123 11.27 -20.33 -8.55
N THR A 124 11.54 -19.33 -9.38
CA THR A 124 11.27 -17.91 -9.12
C THR A 124 10.17 -17.44 -10.06
N PHE A 125 9.66 -16.22 -9.82
CA PHE A 125 8.61 -15.65 -10.66
C PHE A 125 9.05 -15.53 -12.13
N ASP A 126 10.22 -14.92 -12.34
CA ASP A 126 10.89 -14.76 -13.62
C ASP A 126 12.41 -14.57 -13.41
N GLU A 127 13.12 -14.21 -14.49
CA GLU A 127 14.57 -13.97 -14.49
C GLU A 127 15.02 -12.70 -13.73
N LYS A 128 14.08 -11.81 -13.36
CA LYS A 128 14.37 -10.58 -12.60
C LYS A 128 14.30 -10.82 -11.10
N HIS A 129 13.50 -11.80 -10.65
CA HIS A 129 13.25 -12.11 -9.24
C HIS A 129 14.07 -13.30 -8.72
N VAL A 130 15.33 -13.43 -9.16
CA VAL A 130 16.18 -14.60 -8.85
C VAL A 130 16.48 -14.78 -7.35
N THR A 131 16.30 -13.75 -6.54
CA THR A 131 16.55 -13.79 -5.09
C THR A 131 15.42 -14.47 -4.33
N THR A 132 14.19 -14.39 -4.84
CA THR A 132 12.98 -14.82 -4.11
C THR A 132 12.39 -16.04 -4.80
N LYS A 133 12.49 -17.21 -4.14
CA LYS A 133 11.76 -18.41 -4.55
C LYS A 133 10.27 -18.19 -4.33
N LEU A 134 9.45 -18.79 -5.17
CA LEU A 134 7.99 -18.75 -4.99
C LEU A 134 7.60 -19.57 -3.76
N SER A 135 6.69 -19.05 -2.95
CA SER A 135 5.86 -19.81 -2.01
C SER A 135 4.60 -20.30 -2.72
N SER A 136 3.66 -20.93 -2.02
CA SER A 136 2.43 -21.44 -2.64
C SER A 136 1.54 -20.31 -3.20
N ALA A 137 1.54 -19.14 -2.56
CA ALA A 137 0.85 -17.92 -2.98
C ALA A 137 1.49 -17.39 -4.26
N GLY A 138 2.82 -17.28 -4.31
CA GLY A 138 3.55 -16.92 -5.53
C GLY A 138 3.28 -17.89 -6.67
N LEU A 139 3.21 -19.19 -6.40
CA LEU A 139 2.84 -20.20 -7.39
C LEU A 139 1.40 -20.00 -7.90
N ILE A 140 0.42 -19.87 -7.02
CA ILE A 140 -0.98 -19.61 -7.43
C ILE A 140 -1.05 -18.30 -8.23
N TYR A 141 -0.38 -17.25 -7.78
CA TYR A 141 -0.33 -15.99 -8.50
C TYR A 141 0.34 -16.14 -9.87
N LYS A 142 1.41 -16.92 -10.00
CA LYS A 142 2.10 -17.15 -11.28
C LYS A 142 1.21 -17.82 -12.32
N TYR A 143 0.42 -18.82 -11.91
CA TYR A 143 -0.41 -19.61 -12.83
C TYR A 143 -1.82 -19.04 -13.04
N PHE A 144 -2.39 -18.37 -12.04
CA PHE A 144 -3.78 -17.89 -12.06
C PHE A 144 -3.91 -16.36 -11.93
N GLY A 145 -2.83 -15.63 -11.64
CA GLY A 145 -2.86 -14.22 -11.25
C GLY A 145 -3.53 -13.30 -12.26
N ARG A 146 -3.37 -13.56 -13.56
CA ARG A 146 -4.05 -12.77 -14.61
C ARG A 146 -5.57 -12.89 -14.52
N GLU A 147 -6.08 -14.10 -14.35
CA GLU A 147 -7.52 -14.34 -14.17
C GLU A 147 -8.01 -13.69 -12.87
N ILE A 148 -7.27 -13.87 -11.77
CA ILE A 148 -7.57 -13.30 -10.46
C ILE A 148 -7.70 -11.78 -10.55
N LEU A 149 -6.71 -11.10 -11.15
CA LEU A 149 -6.71 -9.64 -11.30
C LEU A 149 -7.87 -9.13 -12.17
N GLN A 150 -8.18 -9.82 -13.27
CA GLN A 150 -9.32 -9.49 -14.12
C GLN A 150 -10.64 -9.61 -13.35
N ASN A 151 -10.77 -10.65 -12.51
CA ASN A 151 -11.95 -10.89 -11.71
C ASN A 151 -12.09 -9.93 -10.52
N ILE A 152 -10.99 -9.39 -9.97
CA ILE A 152 -11.05 -8.35 -8.94
C ILE A 152 -11.44 -7.00 -9.56
N VAL A 153 -10.71 -6.56 -10.58
CA VAL A 153 -10.83 -5.19 -11.10
C VAL A 153 -12.15 -4.95 -11.83
N LYS A 154 -12.57 -5.91 -12.67
CA LYS A 154 -13.79 -5.92 -13.52
C LYS A 154 -14.05 -4.64 -14.33
N ASN A 155 -14.20 -4.78 -15.65
CA ASN A 155 -14.66 -3.70 -16.54
C ASN A 155 -13.79 -2.42 -16.53
N VAL A 156 -12.50 -2.55 -16.24
CA VAL A 156 -11.54 -1.45 -16.40
C VAL A 156 -10.58 -1.81 -17.52
N GLU A 157 -10.44 -0.91 -18.48
CA GLU A 157 -9.48 -1.02 -19.58
C GLU A 157 -8.13 -0.49 -19.11
N ILE A 158 -7.23 -1.41 -18.77
CA ILE A 158 -5.85 -1.14 -18.33
C ILE A 158 -4.92 -2.19 -18.92
N ASP A 159 -3.63 -1.90 -18.86
CA ASP A 159 -2.59 -2.89 -19.13
C ASP A 159 -2.53 -3.91 -17.97
N TYR A 160 -3.25 -5.03 -18.13
CA TYR A 160 -3.28 -6.11 -17.14
C TYR A 160 -1.94 -6.83 -16.99
N ASP A 161 -1.09 -6.85 -18.02
CA ASP A 161 0.25 -7.41 -17.89
C ASP A 161 1.10 -6.51 -17.00
N LYS A 162 1.03 -5.19 -17.19
CA LYS A 162 1.70 -4.25 -16.28
C LYS A 162 1.17 -4.34 -14.85
N LEU A 163 -0.15 -4.45 -14.66
CA LEU A 163 -0.74 -4.67 -13.34
C LEU A 163 -0.22 -5.98 -12.70
N TYR A 164 -0.12 -7.05 -13.50
CA TYR A 164 0.34 -8.35 -13.03
C TYR A 164 1.77 -8.30 -12.45
N TYR A 165 2.70 -7.60 -13.09
CA TYR A 165 4.03 -7.40 -12.52
C TYR A 165 4.01 -6.44 -11.33
N LEU A 166 3.28 -5.32 -11.41
CA LEU A 166 3.19 -4.37 -10.30
C LEU A 166 2.69 -5.01 -9.00
N ILE A 167 1.69 -5.88 -9.07
CA ILE A 167 1.14 -6.56 -7.90
C ILE A 167 2.09 -7.65 -7.39
N TYR A 168 2.87 -8.29 -8.26
CA TYR A 168 3.91 -9.19 -7.77
C TYR A 168 4.98 -8.42 -6.99
N ASP A 169 5.62 -7.45 -7.65
CA ASP A 169 6.77 -6.70 -7.12
C ASP A 169 6.44 -5.92 -5.84
N ASN A 170 5.19 -5.46 -5.68
CA ASN A 170 4.80 -4.59 -4.55
C ASN A 170 3.95 -5.30 -3.51
N PHE A 171 3.65 -6.60 -3.66
CA PHE A 171 2.79 -7.30 -2.70
C PHE A 171 3.07 -8.80 -2.59
N ILE A 172 2.96 -9.56 -3.69
CA ILE A 172 3.09 -11.03 -3.62
C ILE A 172 4.53 -11.45 -3.28
N GLU A 173 5.54 -10.74 -3.79
CA GLU A 173 6.93 -11.06 -3.47
C GLU A 173 7.24 -10.95 -1.96
N GLU A 174 6.59 -10.05 -1.22
CA GLU A 174 6.75 -9.97 0.25
C GLU A 174 6.32 -11.30 0.90
N ILE A 175 5.20 -11.88 0.44
CA ILE A 175 4.67 -13.13 0.97
C ILE A 175 5.64 -14.27 0.66
N ASP A 176 6.09 -14.35 -0.60
CA ASP A 176 7.07 -15.35 -1.05
C ASP A 176 8.39 -15.26 -0.26
N ALA A 177 8.92 -14.05 -0.10
CA ALA A 177 10.17 -13.80 0.60
C ALA A 177 10.08 -14.19 2.08
N VAL A 178 9.03 -13.74 2.78
CA VAL A 178 8.84 -14.03 4.21
C VAL A 178 8.70 -15.53 4.44
N ASP A 179 7.94 -16.22 3.61
CA ASP A 179 7.69 -17.65 3.77
C ASP A 179 8.94 -18.50 3.48
N ASN A 180 9.74 -18.10 2.48
CA ASN A 180 11.03 -18.72 2.20
C ASN A 180 12.18 -18.25 3.14
N GLY A 181 11.89 -17.43 4.15
CA GLY A 181 12.87 -16.96 5.13
C GLY A 181 13.90 -15.97 4.57
N VAL A 182 13.54 -15.21 3.54
CA VAL A 182 14.37 -14.16 2.94
C VAL A 182 14.19 -12.85 3.72
N GLU A 183 15.28 -12.29 4.20
CA GLU A 183 15.27 -11.02 4.93
C GLU A 183 15.27 -9.82 3.96
N CYS A 184 14.47 -8.79 4.28
CA CYS A 184 14.38 -7.56 3.48
C CYS A 184 15.67 -6.71 3.50
N TYR A 185 16.54 -6.95 4.48
CA TYR A 185 17.83 -6.29 4.64
C TYR A 185 18.93 -7.33 4.84
N PRO A 186 20.20 -6.98 4.60
CA PRO A 186 21.31 -7.85 4.96
C PRO A 186 21.23 -8.33 6.42
N ALA A 187 21.61 -9.57 6.67
CA ALA A 187 21.46 -10.21 7.99
C ALA A 187 22.26 -9.53 9.13
N ASP A 188 23.25 -8.73 8.78
CA ASP A 188 24.04 -7.93 9.73
C ASP A 188 23.44 -6.54 9.99
N ALA A 189 22.35 -6.16 9.30
CA ALA A 189 21.69 -4.87 9.50
C ALA A 189 20.78 -4.90 10.74
N VAL A 190 20.99 -3.96 11.66
CA VAL A 190 20.12 -3.78 12.84
C VAL A 190 19.06 -2.71 12.55
N PRO A 191 17.75 -3.06 12.54
CA PRO A 191 16.71 -2.08 12.28
C PRO A 191 16.60 -1.07 13.43
N LYS A 192 16.39 0.21 13.08
CA LYS A 192 16.25 1.30 14.08
C LYS A 192 14.97 1.20 14.92
N TYR A 193 13.96 0.49 14.43
CA TYR A 193 12.70 0.25 15.11
C TYR A 193 12.07 -1.05 14.59
N LYS A 194 11.16 -1.65 15.35
CA LYS A 194 10.46 -2.88 14.98
C LYS A 194 9.15 -2.59 14.26
N VAL A 195 8.93 -3.26 13.12
CA VAL A 195 7.62 -3.33 12.46
C VAL A 195 6.91 -4.60 12.92
N SER A 196 5.66 -4.48 13.37
CA SER A 196 4.86 -5.58 13.93
C SER A 196 3.46 -5.71 13.30
N THR A 197 3.25 -5.03 12.18
CA THR A 197 1.94 -4.87 11.53
C THR A 197 1.89 -5.41 10.10
N MET A 198 2.94 -6.12 9.62
CA MET A 198 2.95 -6.72 8.28
C MET A 198 1.83 -7.75 8.13
N LEU A 199 1.42 -8.04 6.89
CA LEU A 199 0.26 -8.90 6.62
C LEU A 199 0.40 -10.27 7.27
N GLY A 200 1.56 -10.92 7.11
CA GLY A 200 1.82 -12.22 7.74
C GLY A 200 1.76 -12.19 9.27
N GLN A 201 2.16 -11.08 9.91
CA GLN A 201 2.01 -10.93 11.36
C GLN A 201 0.55 -10.71 11.78
N ARG A 202 -0.27 -10.03 10.96
CA ARG A 202 -1.72 -9.88 11.17
C ARG A 202 -2.42 -11.23 11.08
N VAL A 203 -2.09 -12.02 10.07
CA VAL A 203 -2.56 -13.41 9.89
C VAL A 203 -2.13 -14.27 11.07
N GLY A 204 -0.84 -14.24 11.43
CA GLY A 204 -0.28 -15.01 12.53
C GLY A 204 -0.99 -14.79 13.88
N ARG A 205 -1.46 -13.56 14.16
CA ARG A 205 -2.23 -13.24 15.39
C ARG A 205 -3.60 -13.93 15.48
N LEU A 206 -4.14 -14.42 14.37
CA LEU A 206 -5.40 -15.16 14.37
C LEU A 206 -5.22 -16.62 14.80
N ASN A 207 -4.00 -17.18 14.68
CA ASN A 207 -3.74 -18.52 15.19
C ASN A 207 -4.07 -18.63 16.69
N PRO A 208 -4.50 -19.81 17.16
CA PRO A 208 -4.59 -20.09 18.59
C PRO A 208 -3.27 -19.80 19.28
N SER A 209 -3.32 -19.12 20.43
CA SER A 209 -2.15 -19.00 21.29
C SER A 209 -1.86 -20.35 21.93
N TRP A 210 -0.62 -20.56 22.38
CA TRP A 210 -0.19 -21.81 23.03
C TRP A 210 -1.05 -22.17 24.27
N ASN A 211 -1.71 -21.18 24.88
CA ASN A 211 -2.59 -21.31 26.04
C ASN A 211 -4.09 -21.11 25.71
N ASP A 212 -4.47 -21.08 24.43
CA ASP A 212 -5.85 -20.91 24.00
C ASP A 212 -6.48 -22.28 23.68
N GLN A 213 -7.42 -22.71 24.53
CA GLN A 213 -8.16 -23.96 24.35
C GLN A 213 -9.49 -23.79 23.60
N GLY A 214 -9.89 -22.54 23.29
CA GLY A 214 -11.23 -22.22 22.79
C GLY A 214 -11.28 -21.85 21.30
N LYS A 215 -10.18 -21.34 20.73
CA LYS A 215 -10.14 -20.99 19.31
C LYS A 215 -10.10 -22.23 18.43
N LYS A 216 -11.04 -22.30 17.49
CA LYS A 216 -11.06 -23.31 16.42
C LYS A 216 -10.21 -22.82 15.24
N PRO A 217 -9.14 -23.52 14.85
CA PRO A 217 -8.24 -23.09 13.77
C PRO A 217 -8.95 -22.77 12.46
N ASP A 218 -9.92 -23.58 12.05
CA ASP A 218 -10.60 -23.42 10.75
C ASP A 218 -11.48 -22.17 10.70
N GLU A 219 -12.14 -21.83 11.82
CA GLU A 219 -12.89 -20.57 11.91
C GLU A 219 -11.95 -19.36 11.88
N GLN A 220 -10.73 -19.48 12.42
CA GLN A 220 -9.72 -18.42 12.34
C GLN A 220 -9.09 -18.31 10.95
N PHE A 221 -8.92 -19.44 10.26
CA PHE A 221 -8.42 -19.47 8.88
C PHE A 221 -9.35 -18.69 7.95
N GLN A 222 -10.67 -18.86 8.09
CA GLN A 222 -11.65 -18.07 7.33
C GLN A 222 -11.56 -16.56 7.61
N LYS A 223 -11.30 -16.17 8.87
CA LYS A 223 -11.05 -14.75 9.19
C LYS A 223 -9.73 -14.25 8.60
N ALA A 224 -8.72 -15.10 8.54
CA ALA A 224 -7.44 -14.77 7.91
C ALA A 224 -7.62 -14.55 6.40
N MET A 225 -8.42 -15.41 5.74
CA MET A 225 -8.79 -15.23 4.33
C MET A 225 -9.46 -13.88 4.06
N GLN A 226 -10.33 -13.42 4.98
CA GLN A 226 -10.93 -12.10 4.85
C GLN A 226 -9.87 -10.99 4.94
N ILE A 227 -8.94 -11.06 5.90
CA ILE A 227 -7.89 -10.04 6.06
C ILE A 227 -6.98 -9.96 4.83
N VAL A 228 -6.52 -11.09 4.31
CA VAL A 228 -5.63 -11.09 3.14
C VAL A 228 -6.37 -10.66 1.88
N GLY A 229 -7.67 -11.01 1.77
CA GLY A 229 -8.51 -10.61 0.66
C GLY A 229 -8.77 -9.11 0.62
N ASP A 230 -9.19 -8.53 1.75
CA ASP A 230 -9.40 -7.08 1.88
C ASP A 230 -8.11 -6.31 1.53
N GLU A 231 -6.95 -6.81 1.95
CA GLU A 231 -5.65 -6.21 1.63
C GLU A 231 -5.33 -6.29 0.13
N MET A 232 -5.46 -7.48 -0.46
CA MET A 232 -5.19 -7.71 -1.88
C MET A 232 -6.11 -6.89 -2.78
N GLU A 233 -7.42 -6.89 -2.51
CA GLU A 233 -8.40 -6.09 -3.25
C GLU A 233 -8.05 -4.60 -3.17
N SER A 234 -7.76 -4.08 -1.99
CA SER A 234 -7.39 -2.67 -1.81
C SER A 234 -6.13 -2.29 -2.62
N ILE A 235 -5.11 -3.15 -2.62
CA ILE A 235 -3.86 -2.91 -3.35
C ILE A 235 -4.12 -2.98 -4.86
N VAL A 236 -4.79 -4.03 -5.34
CA VAL A 236 -5.13 -4.21 -6.75
C VAL A 236 -5.97 -3.05 -7.28
N GLU A 237 -7.00 -2.63 -6.53
CA GLU A 237 -7.83 -1.49 -6.91
C GLU A 237 -7.03 -0.19 -6.95
N TYR A 238 -6.13 0.06 -6.00
CA TYR A 238 -5.26 1.22 -6.03
C TYR A 238 -4.40 1.23 -7.30
N TYR A 239 -3.71 0.13 -7.60
CA TYR A 239 -2.84 0.08 -8.77
C TYR A 239 -3.61 0.22 -10.09
N ALA A 240 -4.76 -0.45 -10.20
CA ALA A 240 -5.60 -0.42 -11.38
C ALA A 240 -6.27 0.94 -11.62
N LYS A 241 -6.86 1.54 -10.58
CA LYS A 241 -7.77 2.68 -10.70
C LYS A 241 -7.13 4.03 -10.39
N ALA A 242 -6.01 4.05 -9.66
CA ALA A 242 -5.32 5.30 -9.29
C ALA A 242 -3.89 5.37 -9.84
N PHE A 243 -3.07 4.34 -9.61
CA PHE A 243 -1.66 4.35 -9.98
C PHE A 243 -1.47 4.37 -11.51
N LEU A 244 -1.97 3.36 -12.23
CA LEU A 244 -1.74 3.23 -13.67
C LEU A 244 -2.26 4.44 -14.46
N PRO A 245 -3.48 4.97 -14.22
CA PRO A 245 -3.97 6.16 -14.91
C PRO A 245 -3.13 7.42 -14.65
N ALA A 246 -2.55 7.55 -13.45
CA ALA A 246 -1.75 8.73 -13.06
C ALA A 246 -0.52 8.94 -13.95
N ARG A 247 0.05 7.87 -14.51
CA ARG A 247 1.24 7.97 -15.39
C ARG A 247 1.05 8.98 -16.52
N SER A 248 -0.13 9.00 -17.14
CA SER A 248 -0.44 9.92 -18.26
C SER A 248 -0.43 11.38 -17.83
N ILE A 249 -0.94 11.67 -16.63
CA ILE A 249 -0.99 13.02 -16.03
C ILE A 249 0.43 13.49 -15.74
N VAL A 250 1.24 12.63 -15.12
CA VAL A 250 2.64 12.94 -14.79
C VAL A 250 3.44 13.15 -16.07
N TYR A 251 3.28 12.29 -17.07
CA TYR A 251 3.97 12.43 -18.35
C TYR A 251 3.66 13.77 -19.03
N ALA A 252 2.39 14.17 -19.06
CA ALA A 252 1.98 15.46 -19.60
C ALA A 252 2.59 16.63 -18.80
N ALA A 253 2.56 16.57 -17.46
CA ALA A 253 3.13 17.60 -16.60
C ALA A 253 4.63 17.78 -16.82
N ILE A 254 5.39 16.69 -16.88
CA ILE A 254 6.84 16.73 -17.14
C ILE A 254 7.11 17.19 -18.57
N SER A 255 6.33 16.76 -19.56
CA SER A 255 6.50 17.21 -20.96
C SER A 255 6.31 18.72 -21.11
N SER A 256 5.32 19.30 -20.41
CA SER A 256 5.01 20.73 -20.42
C SER A 256 5.87 21.59 -19.47
N ARG A 257 6.86 21.02 -18.79
CA ARG A 257 7.65 21.72 -17.75
C ARG A 257 8.31 23.02 -18.23
N LEU A 258 8.70 23.07 -19.50
CA LEU A 258 9.34 24.25 -20.10
C LEU A 258 8.36 25.41 -20.32
N ASP A 259 7.06 25.14 -20.37
CA ASP A 259 6.01 26.18 -20.46
C ASP A 259 5.86 26.95 -19.14
N TYR A 260 6.26 26.34 -18.01
CA TYR A 260 6.15 26.93 -16.68
C TYR A 260 7.46 27.56 -16.21
N HIS A 261 8.61 26.96 -16.50
CA HIS A 261 9.89 27.52 -16.10
C HIS A 261 11.00 27.19 -17.11
N PRO A 262 11.81 28.17 -17.56
CA PRO A 262 12.80 27.96 -18.62
C PRO A 262 13.90 26.95 -18.26
N SER A 263 14.17 26.74 -16.96
CA SER A 263 15.14 25.71 -16.53
C SER A 263 14.61 24.28 -16.71
N GLY A 264 13.31 24.08 -16.87
CA GLY A 264 12.66 22.77 -16.92
C GLY A 264 12.79 21.97 -15.61
N LYS A 265 13.15 22.61 -14.49
CA LYS A 265 13.33 21.96 -13.17
C LYS A 265 12.07 21.94 -12.31
N ILE A 266 10.99 22.58 -12.77
CA ILE A 266 9.70 22.62 -12.08
C ILE A 266 8.66 21.99 -12.99
N MET A 267 7.90 21.03 -12.46
CA MET A 267 6.70 20.54 -13.13
C MET A 267 5.45 21.05 -12.41
N VAL A 268 4.39 21.29 -13.17
CA VAL A 268 3.09 21.69 -12.62
C VAL A 268 2.06 20.61 -12.94
N LEU A 269 1.45 20.03 -11.91
CA LEU A 269 0.36 19.07 -12.04
C LEU A 269 -0.97 19.81 -11.80
N LYS A 270 -1.83 19.80 -12.82
CA LYS A 270 -3.20 20.34 -12.72
C LYS A 270 -4.14 19.44 -11.90
N THR A 271 -3.76 18.19 -11.72
CA THR A 271 -4.52 17.19 -10.97
C THR A 271 -3.59 16.51 -9.98
N ALA A 272 -3.90 16.57 -8.69
CA ALA A 272 -3.20 15.80 -7.68
C ALA A 272 -3.30 14.30 -8.00
N CYS A 273 -2.15 13.65 -8.09
CA CYS A 273 -2.01 12.23 -8.39
C CYS A 273 -0.75 11.69 -7.70
N PRO A 274 -0.56 10.35 -7.60
CA PRO A 274 0.65 9.74 -7.05
C PRO A 274 1.87 9.96 -7.98
N TRP A 275 2.32 11.21 -8.10
CA TRP A 275 3.27 11.61 -9.12
C TRP A 275 4.69 11.09 -8.86
N LYS A 276 5.07 10.94 -7.59
CA LYS A 276 6.42 10.50 -7.19
C LYS A 276 6.74 9.11 -7.70
N ASP A 277 5.73 8.25 -7.75
CA ASP A 277 5.91 6.85 -8.12
C ASP A 277 6.20 6.68 -9.61
N HIS A 278 5.70 7.58 -10.46
CA HIS A 278 5.97 7.58 -11.91
C HIS A 278 7.13 8.50 -12.30
N LEU A 279 7.54 9.39 -11.40
CA LEU A 279 8.46 10.48 -11.70
C LEU A 279 9.76 9.99 -12.31
N PHE A 280 10.43 9.05 -11.64
CA PHE A 280 11.81 8.68 -11.98
C PHE A 280 11.91 7.98 -13.33
N GLU A 281 10.96 7.11 -13.66
CA GLU A 281 10.88 6.45 -14.97
C GLU A 281 10.68 7.49 -16.09
N ILE A 282 9.68 8.36 -15.93
CA ILE A 282 9.34 9.36 -16.95
C ILE A 282 10.44 10.42 -17.09
N GLU A 283 11.05 10.82 -15.98
CA GLU A 283 12.17 11.75 -15.97
C GLU A 283 13.35 11.21 -16.78
N GLN A 284 13.64 9.92 -16.64
CA GLN A 284 14.67 9.24 -17.45
C GLN A 284 14.28 9.20 -18.92
N GLU A 285 13.03 8.84 -19.26
CA GLU A 285 12.51 8.82 -20.63
C GLU A 285 12.62 10.20 -21.32
N LEU A 286 12.29 11.27 -20.60
CA LEU A 286 12.25 12.64 -21.11
C LEU A 286 13.56 13.41 -20.90
N GLN A 287 14.60 12.74 -20.35
CA GLN A 287 15.88 13.34 -19.99
C GLN A 287 15.71 14.65 -19.21
N ALA A 288 14.77 14.65 -18.25
CA ALA A 288 14.47 15.78 -17.40
C ALA A 288 15.31 15.73 -16.10
N ASN A 289 15.35 16.84 -15.37
CA ASN A 289 15.97 16.91 -14.04
C ASN A 289 15.13 17.82 -13.14
N LEU A 290 14.07 17.25 -12.60
CA LEU A 290 13.10 17.95 -11.78
C LEU A 290 13.59 18.11 -10.35
N ILE A 291 13.28 19.27 -9.79
CA ILE A 291 13.61 19.65 -8.42
C ILE A 291 12.35 19.90 -7.61
N TYR A 292 11.33 20.51 -8.22
CA TYR A 292 10.05 20.80 -7.58
C TYR A 292 8.86 20.32 -8.42
N ALA A 293 7.84 19.85 -7.71
CA ALA A 293 6.51 19.63 -8.23
C ALA A 293 5.56 20.66 -7.61
N VAL A 294 4.79 21.36 -8.43
CA VAL A 294 3.75 22.30 -8.00
C VAL A 294 2.39 21.72 -8.35
N TYR A 295 1.46 21.67 -7.41
CA TYR A 295 0.14 21.06 -7.64
C TYR A 295 -0.92 21.58 -6.68
N GLU A 296 -2.17 21.58 -7.11
CA GLU A 296 -3.33 21.87 -6.26
C GLU A 296 -3.64 20.66 -5.37
N ASP A 297 -3.86 20.90 -4.08
CA ASP A 297 -4.32 19.86 -3.15
C ASP A 297 -5.85 19.75 -3.11
N GLN A 298 -6.36 18.74 -2.41
CA GLN A 298 -7.81 18.50 -2.33
C GLN A 298 -8.57 19.64 -1.63
N GLY A 299 -7.89 20.54 -0.93
CA GLY A 299 -8.46 21.72 -0.27
C GLY A 299 -8.49 22.98 -1.14
N GLY A 300 -8.02 22.90 -2.39
CA GLY A 300 -7.91 24.04 -3.31
C GLY A 300 -6.69 24.93 -3.06
N SER A 301 -5.81 24.53 -2.13
CA SER A 301 -4.55 25.23 -1.89
C SER A 301 -3.44 24.60 -2.71
N TRP A 302 -2.40 25.37 -3.01
CA TRP A 302 -1.31 24.91 -3.86
C TRP A 302 -0.10 24.50 -3.05
N ARG A 303 0.54 23.43 -3.49
CA ARG A 303 1.72 22.83 -2.87
C ARG A 303 2.92 23.04 -3.78
N VAL A 304 4.06 23.30 -3.16
CA VAL A 304 5.39 23.14 -3.76
C VAL A 304 6.08 22.02 -3.01
N GLN A 305 6.41 20.94 -3.69
CA GLN A 305 7.02 19.77 -3.08
C GLN A 305 8.36 19.47 -3.73
N ALA A 306 9.39 19.31 -2.90
CA ALA A 306 10.72 18.94 -3.36
C ALA A 306 10.75 17.47 -3.82
N VAL A 307 11.40 17.24 -4.95
CA VAL A 307 11.59 15.90 -5.51
C VAL A 307 12.56 15.11 -4.62
N PRO A 308 12.23 13.86 -4.23
CA PRO A 308 13.15 13.02 -3.47
C PRO A 308 14.38 12.61 -4.30
N GLU A 309 15.52 12.34 -3.65
CA GLU A 309 16.75 11.95 -4.34
C GLU A 309 16.62 10.59 -5.08
N ARG A 310 15.82 9.69 -4.51
CA ARG A 310 15.49 8.37 -5.05
C ARG A 310 14.08 7.96 -4.60
N PRO A 311 13.45 6.94 -5.22
CA PRO A 311 12.16 6.42 -4.77
C PRO A 311 12.16 6.14 -3.26
N ASN A 312 11.06 6.52 -2.58
CA ASN A 312 10.86 6.33 -1.14
C ASN A 312 11.86 7.04 -0.20
N SER A 313 12.75 7.90 -0.72
CA SER A 313 13.67 8.67 0.13
C SER A 313 12.97 9.81 0.87
N PHE A 314 13.33 10.01 2.14
CA PHE A 314 12.98 11.22 2.89
C PHE A 314 13.91 12.41 2.56
N LEU A 315 15.04 12.15 1.90
CA LEU A 315 15.97 13.20 1.44
C LEU A 315 15.48 13.75 0.11
N SER A 316 15.38 15.09 0.05
CA SER A 316 14.98 15.82 -1.16
C SER A 316 16.22 16.27 -1.94
N ARG A 317 16.16 16.26 -3.28
CA ARG A 317 17.23 16.78 -4.16
C ARG A 317 17.60 18.22 -3.82
N LYS A 318 16.58 19.04 -3.53
CA LYS A 318 16.73 20.40 -3.01
C LYS A 318 15.55 20.75 -2.09
N PRO A 319 15.66 20.55 -0.77
CA PRO A 319 14.61 20.99 0.14
C PRO A 319 14.43 22.51 0.06
N LEU A 320 13.25 23.01 0.40
CA LEU A 320 12.97 24.44 0.49
C LEU A 320 13.95 25.13 1.47
N PRO A 321 14.26 26.43 1.25
CA PRO A 321 15.25 27.19 2.02
C PRO A 321 15.12 27.03 3.53
N GLU A 322 16.25 26.86 4.22
CA GLU A 322 16.28 26.62 5.66
C GLU A 322 15.57 27.72 6.46
N ALA A 323 15.75 28.98 6.04
CA ALA A 323 15.09 30.13 6.67
C ALA A 323 13.56 30.05 6.65
N TRP A 324 12.95 29.33 5.71
CA TRP A 324 11.49 29.22 5.60
C TRP A 324 10.93 28.05 6.42
N ARG A 325 11.76 27.08 6.79
CA ARG A 325 11.31 25.80 7.37
C ARG A 325 10.64 26.01 8.72
N GLY A 326 9.43 25.48 8.86
CA GLY A 326 8.62 25.62 10.07
C GLY A 326 7.89 26.96 10.20
N VAL A 327 8.12 27.91 9.28
CA VAL A 327 7.40 29.20 9.23
C VAL A 327 6.05 29.02 8.55
N ARG A 328 5.04 29.78 8.99
CA ARG A 328 3.65 29.64 8.57
C ARG A 328 2.98 30.98 8.32
N ASP A 329 1.91 30.94 7.54
CA ASP A 329 0.92 32.00 7.35
C ASP A 329 1.58 33.36 7.02
N GLN A 330 1.08 34.45 7.61
CA GLN A 330 1.57 35.81 7.35
C GLN A 330 3.09 35.96 7.57
N ALA A 331 3.66 35.29 8.57
CA ALA A 331 5.09 35.37 8.83
C ALA A 331 5.93 34.79 7.67
N LEU A 332 5.42 33.75 6.99
CA LEU A 332 6.06 33.20 5.80
C LEU A 332 5.88 34.13 4.60
N SER A 333 4.71 34.75 4.47
CA SER A 333 4.47 35.76 3.44
C SER A 333 5.38 36.98 3.58
N ASP A 334 5.55 37.49 4.81
CA ASP A 334 6.44 38.62 5.10
C ASP A 334 7.91 38.25 4.83
N LEU A 335 8.32 37.02 5.19
CA LEU A 335 9.68 36.52 5.01
C LEU A 335 10.04 36.33 3.53
N THR A 336 9.11 35.87 2.72
CA THR A 336 9.34 35.54 1.30
C THR A 336 8.96 36.68 0.37
N GLY A 337 8.14 37.63 0.81
CA GLY A 337 7.49 38.61 -0.05
C GLY A 337 6.40 38.03 -0.95
N VAL A 338 6.00 36.76 -0.74
CA VAL A 338 4.94 36.09 -1.50
C VAL A 338 3.65 36.12 -0.70
N GLU A 339 2.61 36.77 -1.21
CA GLU A 339 1.31 36.83 -0.54
C GLU A 339 0.62 35.46 -0.47
N GLY A 340 -0.11 35.22 0.63
CA GLY A 340 -0.94 34.02 0.79
C GLY A 340 -0.16 32.73 1.00
N CYS A 341 1.03 32.79 1.60
CA CYS A 341 1.75 31.60 2.03
C CYS A 341 1.03 30.92 3.20
N ILE A 342 1.07 29.58 3.24
CA ILE A 342 0.41 28.77 4.27
C ILE A 342 1.45 28.19 5.22
N PHE A 343 2.44 27.45 4.70
CA PHE A 343 3.52 26.88 5.52
C PHE A 343 4.69 26.36 4.69
N VAL A 344 5.82 26.12 5.36
CA VAL A 344 6.87 25.19 4.91
C VAL A 344 7.14 24.17 6.01
N HIS A 345 7.21 22.88 5.66
CA HIS A 345 7.52 21.82 6.63
C HIS A 345 8.92 22.02 7.23
N ALA A 346 9.13 21.59 8.48
CA ALA A 346 10.40 21.77 9.20
C ALA A 346 11.62 21.15 8.49
N THR A 347 11.43 20.11 7.67
CA THR A 347 12.50 19.51 6.86
C THR A 347 12.63 20.14 5.47
N GLY A 348 11.74 21.05 5.09
CA GLY A 348 11.74 21.72 3.78
C GLY A 348 11.22 20.87 2.61
N PHE A 349 10.73 19.65 2.83
CA PHE A 349 10.29 18.79 1.72
C PHE A 349 9.03 19.27 1.01
N ILE A 350 8.20 20.09 1.68
CA ILE A 350 6.94 20.61 1.12
C ILE A 350 6.63 21.97 1.74
N GLY A 351 6.02 22.84 0.95
CA GLY A 351 5.37 24.07 1.39
C GLY A 351 4.06 24.29 0.65
N GLY A 352 3.36 25.36 0.98
CA GLY A 352 2.13 25.70 0.28
C GLY A 352 1.73 27.17 0.34
N ALA A 353 0.91 27.54 -0.63
CA ALA A 353 0.33 28.87 -0.81
C ALA A 353 -1.15 28.73 -1.23
N ASN A 354 -1.92 29.81 -1.11
CA ASN A 354 -3.33 29.81 -1.47
C ASN A 354 -3.56 29.73 -2.98
N THR A 355 -2.60 30.17 -3.81
CA THR A 355 -2.74 30.20 -5.27
C THR A 355 -1.59 29.49 -5.97
N GLN A 356 -1.82 29.10 -7.22
CA GLN A 356 -0.79 28.50 -8.09
C GLN A 356 0.41 29.43 -8.24
N GLU A 357 0.15 30.72 -8.46
CA GLU A 357 1.19 31.74 -8.66
C GLU A 357 2.05 31.89 -7.40
N GLY A 358 1.45 31.85 -6.21
CA GLY A 358 2.19 31.88 -4.96
C GLY A 358 3.09 30.66 -4.79
N ALA A 359 2.57 29.46 -5.03
CA ALA A 359 3.36 28.23 -4.93
C ALA A 359 4.48 28.18 -5.99
N MET A 360 4.21 28.67 -7.20
CA MET A 360 5.19 28.76 -8.28
C MET A 360 6.32 29.74 -7.92
N LYS A 361 6.00 30.95 -7.43
CA LYS A 361 7.01 31.91 -6.97
C LYS A 361 7.90 31.35 -5.86
N LEU A 362 7.33 30.62 -4.90
CA LEU A 362 8.11 29.95 -3.86
C LEU A 362 9.07 28.91 -4.45
N ALA A 363 8.62 28.13 -5.45
CA ALA A 363 9.47 27.14 -6.12
C ALA A 363 10.61 27.80 -6.91
N GLU A 364 10.33 28.88 -7.63
CA GLU A 364 11.31 29.67 -8.38
C GLU A 364 12.36 30.29 -7.45
N MET A 365 11.94 30.96 -6.39
CA MET A 365 12.85 31.53 -5.40
C MET A 365 13.71 30.46 -4.74
N ALA A 366 13.12 29.30 -4.40
CA ALA A 366 13.84 28.18 -3.82
C ALA A 366 14.84 27.53 -4.80
N LEU A 367 14.63 27.64 -6.12
CA LEU A 367 15.61 27.17 -7.10
C LEU A 367 16.88 28.02 -7.12
N GLU A 368 16.78 29.32 -6.84
CA GLU A 368 17.89 30.27 -6.94
C GLU A 368 18.67 30.46 -5.63
N ILE A 369 18.02 30.25 -4.47
CA ILE A 369 18.65 30.22 -3.14
C ILE A 369 19.42 28.90 -2.94
#